data_AF-A0A6J6SDE2-F1
#
_entry.id   AF-A0A6J6SDE2-F1
#
_cell.length_a   1.000
_cell.length_b   1.000
_cell.length_c   1.000
_cell.angle_alpha   90.00
_cell.angle_beta   90.00
_cell.angle_gamma   90.00
#
_symmetry.space_group_name_H-M   'P 1'
#
loop_
_entity.id
_entity.type
_entity.pdbx_description
1 polymer ?
#
loop_
_entity_poly.entity_id
_entity_poly.type
_entity_poly.pdbx_seq_one_letter_code
_entity_poly.pdbx_strand_id
1 'polypeptide(L)'
;MAKDKEPELTPSENIPWFKKKKIIIPLILLVVVIGASSSGSSKDSSKSEEATTSTTSEEAAEPVAEEPVKEEPAGGEYGNYPAAQAKFIKVIEVAKDKIDAAETDLQESVALRTRDKDLCAILGNYKATNWTGIIDNVGANGEGKAYVEIKLADNVKVKTWNNSFSDLNDGTLIPETSKFFNSLVALKKGDLVTFSATFLRGDNFCLKKANLTQTFYAIDPGFIVRFTNVSKG
;
A
#
# COMPACT_ATOMS: atom_id res chain seq x y z
N MET A 1 -41.05 48.09 18.52
CA MET A 1 -41.06 46.79 19.23
C MET A 1 -40.70 45.74 18.20
N ALA A 2 -39.41 45.42 18.11
CA ALA A 2 -38.85 44.46 17.17
C ALA A 2 -39.00 43.05 17.74
N LYS A 3 -39.43 42.09 16.92
CA LYS A 3 -39.43 40.67 17.27
C LYS A 3 -38.03 40.10 17.01
N ASP A 4 -37.46 39.51 18.05
CA ASP A 4 -36.19 38.80 18.01
C ASP A 4 -36.24 37.63 17.02
N LYS A 5 -35.21 37.51 16.18
CA LYS A 5 -34.95 36.31 15.36
C LYS A 5 -33.93 35.45 16.10
N GLU A 6 -34.31 34.22 16.41
CA GLU A 6 -33.36 33.15 16.75
C GLU A 6 -32.37 32.94 15.61
N PRO A 7 -31.07 32.76 15.90
CA PRO A 7 -30.12 32.29 14.90
C PRO A 7 -30.24 30.77 14.73
N GLU A 8 -30.60 30.33 13.52
CA GLU A 8 -30.49 28.93 13.09
C GLU A 8 -29.05 28.45 13.24
N LEU A 9 -28.86 27.35 13.97
CA LEU A 9 -27.59 26.62 14.05
C LEU A 9 -27.41 25.82 12.76
N THR A 10 -26.47 26.23 11.92
CA THR A 10 -26.10 25.50 10.70
C THR A 10 -25.40 24.18 11.04
N PRO A 11 -25.57 23.10 10.26
CA PRO A 11 -24.92 21.82 10.50
C PRO A 11 -23.39 21.95 10.40
N SER A 12 -22.69 21.40 11.40
CA SER A 12 -21.24 21.26 11.45
C SER A 12 -20.68 20.63 10.16
N GLU A 13 -20.02 21.44 9.32
CA GLU A 13 -19.22 20.96 8.20
C GLU A 13 -18.06 20.09 8.73
N ASN A 14 -18.04 18.82 8.32
CA ASN A 14 -16.89 17.91 8.51
C ASN A 14 -15.71 18.39 7.66
N ILE A 15 -14.95 19.35 8.18
CA ILE A 15 -13.70 19.80 7.57
C ILE A 15 -12.58 18.82 7.96
N PRO A 16 -11.84 18.26 6.98
CA PRO A 16 -10.76 17.30 7.26
C PRO A 16 -9.68 17.86 8.19
N TRP A 17 -9.20 17.02 9.11
CA TRP A 17 -8.34 17.39 10.24
C TRP A 17 -7.00 18.06 9.88
N PHE A 18 -6.49 17.83 8.66
CA PHE A 18 -5.21 18.36 8.19
C PHE A 18 -5.21 19.86 7.86
N LYS A 19 -6.38 20.52 7.76
CA LYS A 19 -6.44 22.00 7.62
C LYS A 19 -6.18 22.77 8.92
N LYS A 20 -6.04 22.09 10.08
CA LYS A 20 -5.85 22.73 11.39
C LYS A 20 -4.38 22.95 11.78
N LYS A 21 -3.41 22.36 11.09
CA LYS A 21 -1.98 22.50 11.44
C LYS A 21 -1.32 23.56 10.55
N LYS A 22 -0.95 24.70 11.15
CA LYS A 22 -0.12 25.72 10.50
C LYS A 22 1.21 25.08 10.09
N ILE A 23 1.47 25.00 8.79
CA ILE A 23 2.73 24.50 8.22
C ILE A 23 3.81 25.53 8.53
N ILE A 24 4.61 25.27 9.55
CA ILE A 24 5.88 25.99 9.77
C ILE A 24 6.95 25.12 9.11
N ILE A 25 7.42 25.55 7.94
CA ILE A 25 8.55 24.93 7.24
C ILE A 25 9.82 25.34 8.00
N PRO A 26 10.55 24.45 8.69
CA PRO A 26 11.83 24.81 9.25
C PRO A 26 12.87 24.75 8.12
N LEU A 27 13.48 25.89 7.85
CA LEU A 27 14.59 26.05 6.92
C LEU A 27 15.83 25.42 7.57
N ILE A 28 16.16 24.18 7.20
CA ILE A 28 17.30 23.44 7.77
C ILE A 28 18.61 24.02 7.21
N LEU A 29 19.35 24.70 8.07
CA LEU A 29 20.76 25.06 7.89
C LEU A 29 21.63 23.82 8.13
N LEU A 30 22.38 23.44 7.10
CA LEU A 30 23.28 22.29 7.09
C LEU A 30 24.59 22.67 7.81
N VAL A 31 24.78 22.19 9.04
CA VAL A 31 26.05 22.31 9.76
C VAL A 31 26.73 20.94 9.80
N VAL A 32 27.83 20.81 9.06
CA VAL A 32 28.73 19.66 9.08
C VAL A 32 29.62 19.78 10.31
N VAL A 33 29.55 18.81 11.23
CA VAL A 33 30.54 18.64 12.31
C VAL A 33 31.20 17.28 12.14
N ILE A 34 32.49 17.32 11.80
CA ILE A 34 33.41 16.19 11.80
C ILE A 34 33.90 16.01 13.24
N GLY A 35 33.81 14.80 13.78
CA GLY A 35 34.35 14.46 15.10
C GLY A 35 34.65 12.97 15.20
N ALA A 36 35.93 12.65 15.35
CA ALA A 36 36.50 11.31 15.51
C ALA A 36 36.52 10.86 16.99
N SER A 37 36.91 9.58 17.19
CA SER A 37 37.24 8.86 18.45
C SER A 37 36.07 8.02 19.01
N SER A 38 36.22 6.85 19.64
CA SER A 38 37.26 5.83 19.80
C SER A 38 36.67 4.74 20.72
N SER A 39 37.13 3.49 20.59
CA SER A 39 37.21 2.42 21.63
C SER A 39 35.94 1.81 22.25
N GLY A 40 35.93 0.47 22.35
CA GLY A 40 35.18 -0.24 23.40
C GLY A 40 34.70 -1.66 23.05
N SER A 41 35.57 -2.67 23.15
CA SER A 41 35.22 -4.10 23.18
C SER A 41 34.59 -4.51 24.52
N SER A 42 33.64 -5.45 24.51
CA SER A 42 33.64 -6.63 25.40
C SER A 42 32.64 -7.70 24.96
N LYS A 43 33.09 -8.95 25.08
CA LYS A 43 32.41 -10.21 24.80
C LYS A 43 31.58 -10.68 25.99
N ASP A 44 30.43 -11.28 25.68
CA ASP A 44 29.96 -12.63 26.07
C ASP A 44 30.24 -13.16 27.48
N SER A 45 29.18 -13.53 28.24
CA SER A 45 28.82 -14.94 28.52
C SER A 45 27.81 -15.14 29.66
N SER A 46 26.83 -15.99 29.34
CA SER A 46 26.16 -17.04 30.15
C SER A 46 25.43 -16.71 31.45
N LYS A 47 24.20 -17.27 31.57
CA LYS A 47 23.86 -18.46 32.40
C LYS A 47 22.34 -18.53 32.66
N SER A 48 21.72 -19.66 32.24
CA SER A 48 20.66 -20.51 32.86
C SER A 48 19.46 -19.85 33.58
N GLU A 49 18.26 -20.42 33.72
CA GLU A 49 17.59 -21.70 33.48
C GLU A 49 16.10 -21.43 33.81
N GLU A 50 15.16 -22.10 33.15
CA GLU A 50 14.03 -22.85 33.76
C GLU A 50 12.82 -22.93 32.83
N ALA A 51 12.42 -24.19 32.64
CA ALA A 51 11.17 -24.58 32.08
C ALA A 51 10.04 -24.32 33.08
N THR A 52 8.88 -23.89 32.60
CA THR A 52 7.61 -24.26 33.22
C THR A 52 6.58 -24.47 32.13
N THR A 53 6.40 -25.74 31.82
CA THR A 53 5.21 -26.30 31.18
C THR A 53 4.00 -25.99 32.06
N SER A 54 2.96 -25.39 31.49
CA SER A 54 1.60 -25.56 31.98
C SER A 54 0.64 -25.64 30.80
N THR A 55 0.04 -26.81 30.70
CA THR A 55 -0.99 -27.22 29.74
C THR A 55 -2.34 -27.16 30.45
N THR A 56 -3.38 -26.81 29.68
CA THR A 56 -4.82 -27.07 29.90
C THR A 56 -5.63 -26.04 30.69
N SER A 57 -6.48 -25.31 29.97
CA SER A 57 -7.93 -25.50 30.09
C SER A 57 -8.60 -25.21 28.76
N GLU A 58 -8.99 -26.32 28.13
CA GLU A 58 -9.90 -26.43 27.01
C GLU A 58 -11.31 -26.35 27.61
N GLU A 59 -11.95 -25.18 27.46
CA GLU A 59 -13.38 -25.02 27.74
C GLU A 59 -14.12 -25.19 26.42
N ALA A 60 -14.86 -26.29 26.34
CA ALA A 60 -15.64 -26.70 25.19
C ALA A 60 -16.76 -25.67 24.92
N ALA A 61 -16.57 -24.83 23.90
CA ALA A 61 -17.65 -24.11 23.27
C ALA A 61 -18.42 -25.07 22.36
N GLU A 62 -19.73 -25.13 22.56
CA GLU A 62 -20.67 -25.91 21.75
C GLU A 62 -20.55 -25.57 20.26
N PRO A 63 -20.71 -26.55 19.34
CA PRO A 63 -20.66 -26.28 17.91
C PRO A 63 -21.96 -25.57 17.51
N VAL A 64 -21.94 -24.25 17.54
CA VAL A 64 -22.92 -23.45 16.82
C VAL A 64 -22.67 -23.72 15.35
N ALA A 65 -23.59 -24.44 14.72
CA ALA A 65 -23.59 -24.68 13.28
C ALA A 65 -23.54 -23.30 12.59
N GLU A 66 -22.38 -22.94 12.06
CA GLU A 66 -22.22 -21.78 11.19
C GLU A 66 -23.10 -22.02 9.96
N GLU A 67 -24.18 -21.26 9.86
CA GLU A 67 -24.88 -21.08 8.60
C GLU A 67 -23.85 -20.62 7.55
N PRO A 68 -23.87 -21.15 6.32
CA PRO A 68 -22.88 -20.80 5.32
C PRO A 68 -23.02 -19.32 5.00
N VAL A 69 -22.11 -18.52 5.56
CA VAL A 69 -21.93 -17.12 5.21
C VAL A 69 -21.63 -17.10 3.73
N LYS A 70 -22.61 -16.65 2.95
CA LYS A 70 -22.47 -16.43 1.52
C LYS A 70 -21.36 -15.39 1.36
N GLU A 71 -20.14 -15.82 1.01
CA GLU A 71 -19.00 -14.93 0.75
C GLU A 71 -19.44 -13.88 -0.26
N GLU A 72 -19.61 -12.63 0.19
CA GLU A 72 -19.70 -11.50 -0.73
C GLU A 72 -18.39 -11.44 -1.53
N PRO A 73 -18.44 -11.20 -2.85
CA PRO A 73 -17.23 -11.14 -3.66
C PRO A 73 -16.32 -10.04 -3.09
N ALA A 74 -15.15 -10.45 -2.59
CA ALA A 74 -14.30 -9.64 -1.72
C ALA A 74 -13.71 -8.36 -2.37
N GLY A 75 -14.09 -8.00 -3.60
CA GLY A 75 -13.51 -6.88 -4.34
C GLY A 75 -14.47 -5.85 -4.94
N GLY A 76 -15.79 -5.97 -4.74
CA GLY A 76 -16.76 -4.92 -5.09
C GLY A 76 -16.60 -4.37 -6.51
N GLU A 77 -16.43 -3.05 -6.65
CA GLU A 77 -16.24 -2.38 -7.95
C GLU A 77 -14.92 -2.73 -8.66
N TYR A 78 -13.93 -3.23 -7.92
CA TYR A 78 -12.61 -3.60 -8.43
C TYR A 78 -12.56 -5.07 -8.90
N GLY A 79 -13.71 -5.74 -9.01
CA GLY A 79 -13.85 -7.11 -9.51
C GLY A 79 -13.80 -8.17 -8.40
N ASN A 80 -13.69 -9.43 -8.80
CA ASN A 80 -13.60 -10.53 -7.84
C ASN A 80 -12.14 -10.80 -7.46
N TYR A 81 -11.74 -10.43 -6.25
CA TYR A 81 -10.37 -10.62 -5.79
C TYR A 81 -10.01 -12.09 -5.62
N PRO A 82 -8.89 -12.55 -6.21
CA PRO A 82 -8.25 -13.77 -5.75
C PRO A 82 -7.85 -13.65 -4.27
N ALA A 83 -7.80 -14.77 -3.55
CA ALA A 83 -7.52 -14.79 -2.12
C ALA A 83 -6.25 -14.02 -1.71
N ALA A 84 -5.18 -14.08 -2.52
CA ALA A 84 -3.95 -13.34 -2.27
C ALA A 84 -4.14 -11.81 -2.38
N GLN A 85 -4.95 -11.36 -3.34
CA GLN A 85 -5.28 -9.94 -3.49
C GLN A 85 -6.13 -9.44 -2.32
N ALA A 86 -7.16 -10.20 -1.93
CA ALA A 86 -8.01 -9.83 -0.80
C ALA A 86 -7.19 -9.66 0.49
N LYS A 87 -6.26 -10.59 0.77
CA LYS A 87 -5.33 -10.48 1.90
C LYS A 87 -4.42 -9.26 1.79
N PHE A 88 -3.89 -8.99 0.59
CA PHE A 88 -3.02 -7.85 0.34
C PHE A 88 -3.72 -6.52 0.63
N ILE A 89 -4.95 -6.33 0.12
CA ILE A 89 -5.76 -5.14 0.38
C ILE A 89 -6.12 -5.03 1.86
N LYS A 90 -6.52 -6.13 2.50
CA LYS A 90 -6.88 -6.12 3.92
C LYS A 90 -5.75 -5.66 4.83
N VAL A 91 -4.50 -6.07 4.54
CA VAL A 91 -3.32 -5.60 5.29
C VAL A 91 -3.13 -4.09 5.15
N ILE A 92 -3.39 -3.53 3.97
CA ILE A 92 -3.28 -2.08 3.75
C ILE A 92 -4.35 -1.34 4.56
N GLU A 93 -5.60 -1.80 4.52
CA GLU A 93 -6.71 -1.21 5.28
C GLU A 93 -6.45 -1.20 6.79
N VAL A 94 -6.06 -2.36 7.35
CA VAL A 94 -5.76 -2.46 8.80
C VAL A 94 -4.59 -1.56 9.19
N ALA A 95 -3.59 -1.43 8.33
CA ALA A 95 -2.47 -0.54 8.58
C ALA A 95 -2.86 0.92 8.47
N LYS A 96 -3.78 1.27 7.57
CA LYS A 96 -4.30 2.63 7.43
C LYS A 96 -4.94 3.10 8.72
N ASP A 97 -5.75 2.28 9.38
CA ASP A 97 -6.36 2.62 10.68
C ASP A 97 -5.29 2.93 11.75
N LYS A 98 -4.21 2.13 11.78
CA LYS A 98 -3.10 2.34 12.73
C LYS A 98 -2.29 3.59 12.42
N ILE A 99 -2.11 3.91 11.15
CA ILE A 99 -1.42 5.12 10.69
C ILE A 99 -2.26 6.35 11.03
N ASP A 100 -3.56 6.32 10.74
CA ASP A 100 -4.47 7.43 11.00
C ASP A 100 -4.63 7.69 12.52
N ALA A 101 -4.49 6.66 13.35
CA ALA A 101 -4.49 6.76 14.81
C ALA A 101 -3.12 7.11 15.43
N ALA A 102 -2.05 7.21 14.64
CA ALA A 102 -0.71 7.48 15.17
C ALA A 102 -0.61 8.92 15.71
N GLU A 103 -0.10 9.07 16.93
CA GLU A 103 0.13 10.37 17.57
C GLU A 103 1.53 10.92 17.29
N THR A 104 2.44 10.05 16.86
CA THR A 104 3.85 10.38 16.60
C THR A 104 4.36 9.73 15.31
N ASP A 105 5.34 10.37 14.67
CA ASP A 105 6.00 9.85 13.46
C ASP A 105 6.63 8.46 13.68
N LEU A 106 7.03 8.15 14.93
CA LEU A 106 7.59 6.84 15.26
C LEU A 106 6.53 5.73 15.24
N GLN A 107 5.32 6.00 15.74
CA GLN A 107 4.19 5.06 15.67
C GLN A 107 3.76 4.83 14.22
N GLU A 108 3.66 5.90 13.43
CA GLU A 108 3.39 5.81 11.99
C GLU A 108 4.44 4.94 11.28
N SER A 109 5.72 5.18 11.56
CA SER A 109 6.84 4.41 10.99
C SER A 109 6.75 2.91 11.35
N VAL A 110 6.39 2.57 12.59
CA VAL A 110 6.18 1.18 13.01
C VAL A 110 5.00 0.54 12.28
N ALA A 111 3.88 1.26 12.13
CA ALA A 111 2.71 0.77 11.41
C ALA A 111 3.04 0.51 9.94
N LEU A 112 3.73 1.44 9.27
CA LEU A 112 4.18 1.30 7.89
C LEU A 112 5.13 0.13 7.69
N ARG A 113 6.14 -0.04 8.57
CA ARG A 113 7.09 -1.15 8.48
C ARG A 113 6.42 -2.51 8.70
N THR A 114 5.47 -2.58 9.63
CA THR A 114 4.68 -3.79 9.87
C THR A 114 3.85 -4.14 8.64
N ARG A 115 3.12 -3.16 8.08
CA ARG A 115 2.37 -3.32 6.83
C ARG A 115 3.25 -3.86 5.71
N ASP A 116 4.37 -3.20 5.44
CA ASP A 116 5.28 -3.58 4.36
C ASP A 116 5.76 -5.03 4.57
N LYS A 117 6.18 -5.41 5.79
CA LYS A 117 6.57 -6.81 6.12
C LYS A 117 5.45 -7.80 5.78
N ASP A 118 4.21 -7.49 6.15
CA ASP A 118 3.07 -8.39 5.96
C ASP A 118 2.67 -8.50 4.47
N LEU A 119 2.71 -7.40 3.71
CA LEU A 119 2.50 -7.43 2.26
C LEU A 119 3.52 -8.32 1.55
N CYS A 120 4.78 -8.23 1.97
CA CYS A 120 5.85 -9.05 1.42
C CYS A 120 5.70 -10.54 1.75
N ALA A 121 5.15 -10.88 2.93
CA ALA A 121 4.84 -12.26 3.27
C ALA A 121 3.70 -12.83 2.38
N ILE A 122 2.70 -12.02 2.03
CA ILE A 122 1.56 -12.45 1.21
C ILE A 122 1.98 -12.77 -0.23
N LEU A 123 2.85 -11.95 -0.82
CA LEU A 123 3.18 -12.05 -2.25
C LEU A 123 4.14 -13.20 -2.60
N GLY A 124 4.73 -13.86 -1.60
CA GLY A 124 5.69 -14.96 -1.79
C GLY A 124 6.83 -14.56 -2.75
N ASN A 125 6.76 -15.04 -4.00
CA ASN A 125 7.71 -14.71 -5.07
C ASN A 125 7.45 -13.34 -5.73
N TYR A 126 6.84 -12.39 -5.03
CA TYR A 126 6.50 -11.05 -5.53
C TYR A 126 5.53 -11.07 -6.73
N LYS A 127 4.64 -12.07 -6.83
CA LYS A 127 3.77 -12.24 -8.01
C LYS A 127 2.30 -12.00 -7.68
N ALA A 128 1.68 -11.15 -8.49
CA ALA A 128 0.22 -11.10 -8.64
C ALA A 128 -0.17 -11.99 -9.83
N THR A 129 -1.11 -12.91 -9.61
CA THR A 129 -1.64 -13.80 -10.65
C THR A 129 -3.15 -13.62 -10.72
N ASN A 130 -3.62 -13.18 -11.89
CA ASN A 130 -5.04 -12.93 -12.18
C ASN A 130 -5.73 -12.01 -11.16
N TRP A 131 -5.02 -10.98 -10.71
CA TRP A 131 -5.61 -9.94 -9.86
C TRP A 131 -6.53 -9.06 -10.69
N THR A 132 -7.55 -8.49 -10.05
CA THR A 132 -8.51 -7.61 -10.70
C THR A 132 -8.32 -6.16 -10.26
N GLY A 133 -8.78 -5.21 -11.06
CA GLY A 133 -8.76 -3.79 -10.68
C GLY A 133 -9.31 -2.90 -11.79
N ILE A 134 -9.32 -1.60 -11.53
CA ILE A 134 -9.80 -0.59 -12.48
C ILE A 134 -8.62 0.16 -13.08
N ILE A 135 -8.58 0.33 -14.41
CA ILE A 135 -7.61 1.21 -15.06
C ILE A 135 -7.81 2.64 -14.55
N ASP A 136 -6.80 3.20 -13.91
CA ASP A 136 -6.78 4.62 -13.53
C ASP A 136 -6.10 5.47 -14.60
N ASN A 137 -5.06 4.92 -15.22
CA ASN A 137 -4.37 5.54 -16.34
C ASN A 137 -3.70 4.50 -17.26
N VAL A 138 -3.67 4.77 -18.55
CA VAL A 138 -2.98 3.98 -19.57
C VAL A 138 -2.58 4.91 -20.71
N GLY A 139 -1.35 4.76 -21.20
CA GLY A 139 -0.85 5.61 -22.28
C GLY A 139 0.54 5.18 -22.74
N ALA A 140 1.17 6.02 -23.57
CA ALA A 140 2.54 5.81 -24.03
C ALA A 140 3.45 6.98 -23.59
N ASN A 141 4.71 6.68 -23.31
CA ASN A 141 5.73 7.69 -23.06
C ASN A 141 6.27 8.26 -24.39
N GLY A 142 7.22 9.19 -24.32
CA GLY A 142 7.85 9.81 -25.51
C GLY A 142 8.63 8.84 -26.42
N GLU A 143 8.89 7.61 -25.98
CA GLU A 143 9.53 6.55 -26.77
C GLU A 143 8.52 5.57 -27.39
N GLY A 144 7.22 5.79 -27.18
CA GLY A 144 6.16 4.88 -27.64
C GLY A 144 5.94 3.64 -26.76
N LYS A 145 6.66 3.50 -25.64
CA LYS A 145 6.42 2.40 -24.69
C LYS A 145 5.22 2.70 -23.82
N ALA A 146 4.38 1.70 -23.60
CA ALA A 146 3.18 1.85 -22.80
C ALA A 146 3.49 1.89 -21.31
N TYR A 147 2.69 2.68 -20.58
CA TYR A 147 2.61 2.68 -19.12
C TYR A 147 1.17 2.38 -18.70
N VAL A 148 1.02 1.75 -17.52
CA VAL A 148 -0.28 1.35 -16.97
C VAL A 148 -0.32 1.65 -15.48
N GLU A 149 -1.46 2.15 -15.01
CA GLU A 149 -1.80 2.36 -13.61
C GLU A 149 -3.19 1.75 -13.33
N ILE A 150 -3.23 0.82 -12.38
CA ILE A 150 -4.43 0.07 -12.00
C ILE A 150 -4.72 0.32 -10.52
N LYS A 151 -5.94 0.77 -10.21
CA LYS A 151 -6.47 0.82 -8.85
C LYS A 151 -6.93 -0.56 -8.43
N LEU A 152 -6.46 -0.99 -7.26
CA LEU A 152 -6.80 -2.28 -6.66
C LEU A 152 -7.84 -2.15 -5.55
N ALA A 153 -7.98 -0.96 -4.98
CA ALA A 153 -8.95 -0.56 -3.97
C ALA A 153 -8.90 0.98 -3.87
N ASP A 154 -9.71 1.56 -2.99
CA ASP A 154 -9.63 2.98 -2.67
C ASP A 154 -8.23 3.36 -2.17
N ASN A 155 -7.58 4.26 -2.89
CA ASN A 155 -6.22 4.74 -2.61
C ASN A 155 -5.15 3.61 -2.58
N VAL A 156 -5.36 2.51 -3.31
CA VAL A 156 -4.33 1.46 -3.49
C VAL A 156 -4.12 1.22 -4.97
N LYS A 157 -2.87 1.30 -5.43
CA LYS A 157 -2.56 1.17 -6.86
C LYS A 157 -1.29 0.39 -7.16
N VAL A 158 -1.28 -0.23 -8.33
CA VAL A 158 -0.09 -0.80 -8.97
C VAL A 158 0.16 -0.12 -10.30
N LYS A 159 1.43 0.13 -10.64
CA LYS A 159 1.76 0.81 -11.88
C LYS A 159 3.15 0.46 -12.40
N THR A 160 3.36 0.76 -13.68
CA THR A 160 4.70 0.93 -14.22
C THR A 160 5.23 2.33 -13.87
N TRP A 161 6.51 2.58 -14.14
CA TRP A 161 6.96 3.95 -14.37
C TRP A 161 6.28 4.53 -15.62
N ASN A 162 6.22 5.85 -15.73
CA ASN A 162 5.66 6.56 -16.88
C ASN A 162 6.71 7.32 -17.71
N ASN A 163 7.98 7.25 -17.30
CA ASN A 163 9.10 7.92 -17.95
C ASN A 163 10.33 7.01 -17.92
N SER A 164 11.16 7.12 -18.96
CA SER A 164 12.29 6.23 -19.16
C SER A 164 13.39 6.42 -18.13
N PHE A 165 13.57 7.64 -17.61
CA PHE A 165 14.62 7.94 -16.63
C PHE A 165 14.41 7.18 -15.32
N SER A 166 13.18 7.16 -14.79
CA SER A 166 12.83 6.35 -13.64
C SER A 166 12.87 4.85 -13.93
N ASP A 167 12.65 4.45 -15.19
CA ASP A 167 12.55 3.04 -15.60
C ASP A 167 13.89 2.39 -15.98
N LEU A 168 15.00 3.13 -16.05
CA LEU A 168 16.31 2.66 -16.56
C LEU A 168 16.75 1.31 -15.97
N ASN A 169 16.57 1.11 -14.67
CA ASN A 169 16.98 -0.12 -13.98
C ASN A 169 15.82 -1.08 -13.73
N ASP A 170 14.58 -0.60 -13.84
CA ASP A 170 13.38 -1.32 -13.41
C ASP A 170 12.66 -2.01 -14.59
N GLY A 171 12.78 -1.47 -15.81
CA GLY A 171 12.27 -2.08 -17.03
C GLY A 171 10.79 -2.48 -16.96
N THR A 172 9.95 -1.58 -16.45
CA THR A 172 8.51 -1.76 -16.28
C THR A 172 7.70 -1.25 -17.45
N LEU A 173 8.23 -0.30 -18.22
CA LEU A 173 7.58 0.19 -19.44
C LEU A 173 7.40 -0.94 -20.44
N ILE A 174 6.22 -0.97 -21.06
CA ILE A 174 5.77 -2.11 -21.85
C ILE A 174 6.08 -1.82 -23.33
N PRO A 175 7.00 -2.58 -23.96
CA PRO A 175 7.33 -2.35 -25.36
C PRO A 175 6.17 -2.76 -26.26
N GLU A 176 6.05 -2.11 -27.41
CA GLU A 176 5.08 -2.42 -28.47
C GLU A 176 5.18 -3.87 -28.96
N THR A 177 6.36 -4.47 -28.85
CA THR A 177 6.62 -5.87 -29.22
C THR A 177 6.16 -6.88 -28.18
N SER A 178 5.69 -6.42 -27.01
CA SER A 178 5.18 -7.33 -25.98
C SER A 178 3.87 -7.98 -26.42
N LYS A 179 3.68 -9.25 -26.04
CA LYS A 179 2.53 -10.07 -26.45
C LYS A 179 1.17 -9.47 -26.07
N PHE A 180 1.11 -8.62 -25.05
CA PHE A 180 -0.13 -8.06 -24.52
C PHE A 180 -0.25 -6.54 -24.76
N PHE A 181 0.66 -5.92 -25.53
CA PHE A 181 0.59 -4.48 -25.82
C PHE A 181 -0.73 -4.10 -26.48
N ASN A 182 -1.18 -4.87 -27.48
CA ASN A 182 -2.43 -4.60 -28.18
C ASN A 182 -3.65 -4.67 -27.26
N SER A 183 -3.61 -5.49 -26.21
CA SER A 183 -4.66 -5.51 -25.19
C SER A 183 -4.76 -4.17 -24.47
N LEU A 184 -3.64 -3.46 -24.28
CA LEU A 184 -3.60 -2.14 -23.64
C LEU A 184 -4.18 -1.03 -24.51
N VAL A 185 -4.02 -1.12 -25.84
CA VAL A 185 -4.51 -0.11 -26.79
C VAL A 185 -6.03 0.05 -26.71
N ALA A 186 -6.75 -1.02 -26.39
CA ALA A 186 -8.19 -1.01 -26.25
C ALA A 186 -8.69 -0.55 -24.86
N LEU A 187 -7.78 -0.42 -23.88
CA LEU A 187 -8.14 -0.05 -22.51
C LEU A 187 -8.22 1.47 -22.35
N LYS A 188 -9.09 1.89 -21.45
CA LYS A 188 -9.22 3.28 -21.02
C LYS A 188 -9.48 3.36 -19.53
N LYS A 189 -9.33 4.56 -18.98
CA LYS A 189 -9.70 4.84 -17.58
C LYS A 189 -11.12 4.37 -17.27
N GLY A 190 -11.29 3.68 -16.14
CA GLY A 190 -12.56 3.12 -15.70
C GLY A 190 -12.83 1.68 -16.16
N ASP A 191 -12.02 1.12 -17.06
CA ASP A 191 -12.18 -0.28 -17.46
C ASP A 191 -11.78 -1.22 -16.32
N LEU A 192 -12.65 -2.19 -16.02
CA LEU A 192 -12.32 -3.34 -15.19
C LEU A 192 -11.38 -4.28 -15.96
N VAL A 193 -10.32 -4.73 -15.30
CA VAL A 193 -9.30 -5.58 -15.88
C VAL A 193 -8.91 -6.72 -14.96
N THR A 194 -8.48 -7.81 -15.57
CA THR A 194 -7.69 -8.86 -14.92
C THR A 194 -6.23 -8.74 -15.40
N PHE A 195 -5.29 -8.81 -14.47
CA PHE A 195 -3.87 -8.65 -14.75
C PHE A 195 -3.00 -9.65 -13.99
N SER A 196 -1.79 -9.84 -14.49
CA SER A 196 -0.71 -10.53 -13.77
C SER A 196 0.56 -9.68 -13.84
N ALA A 197 1.32 -9.67 -12.74
CA ALA A 197 2.50 -8.83 -12.61
C ALA A 197 3.51 -9.41 -11.63
N THR A 198 4.75 -8.95 -11.74
CA THR A 198 5.77 -9.13 -10.70
C THR A 198 6.04 -7.79 -10.03
N PHE A 199 5.82 -7.70 -8.72
CA PHE A 199 6.18 -6.53 -7.92
C PHE A 199 7.70 -6.38 -7.88
N LEU A 200 8.17 -5.14 -8.05
CA LEU A 200 9.59 -4.86 -7.91
C LEU A 200 9.97 -4.74 -6.44
N ARG A 201 11.21 -5.11 -6.14
CA ARG A 201 11.75 -5.01 -4.79
C ARG A 201 12.23 -3.58 -4.55
N GLY A 202 11.83 -3.02 -3.43
CA GLY A 202 12.30 -1.72 -2.96
C GLY A 202 13.52 -1.86 -2.04
N ASP A 203 13.99 -0.71 -1.56
CA ASP A 203 15.00 -0.66 -0.50
C ASP A 203 14.47 -1.40 0.76
N ASN A 204 15.39 -1.96 1.55
CA ASN A 204 15.05 -2.81 2.70
C ASN A 204 14.19 -4.04 2.33
N PHE A 205 14.34 -4.52 1.09
CA PHE A 205 13.90 -5.83 0.60
C PHE A 205 12.40 -6.07 0.48
N CYS A 206 11.53 -5.05 0.62
CA CYS A 206 10.10 -5.27 0.46
C CYS A 206 9.56 -4.91 -0.94
N LEU A 207 8.65 -3.95 -1.08
CA LEU A 207 8.06 -3.56 -2.35
C LEU A 207 8.55 -2.18 -2.77
N LYS A 208 8.83 -2.01 -4.07
CA LYS A 208 9.22 -0.72 -4.63
C LYS A 208 8.01 0.20 -4.68
N LYS A 209 8.17 1.36 -4.07
CA LYS A 209 7.13 2.38 -3.88
C LYS A 209 7.12 3.30 -5.10
N ALA A 210 5.93 3.70 -5.53
CA ALA A 210 5.77 4.70 -6.58
C ALA A 210 5.72 6.14 -6.04
N ASN A 211 5.51 6.29 -4.74
CA ASN A 211 5.30 7.57 -4.07
C ASN A 211 6.63 8.29 -3.77
N LEU A 212 6.62 9.61 -3.86
CA LEU A 212 7.79 10.46 -3.57
C LEU A 212 8.05 10.64 -2.07
N THR A 213 7.00 10.62 -1.24
CA THR A 213 7.11 10.85 0.20
C THR A 213 6.47 9.70 0.97
N GLN A 214 6.92 9.50 2.21
CA GLN A 214 6.34 8.51 3.11
C GLN A 214 4.87 8.81 3.40
N THR A 215 4.50 10.09 3.57
CA THR A 215 3.12 10.51 3.80
C THR A 215 2.19 10.10 2.65
N PHE A 216 2.62 10.30 1.39
CA PHE A 216 1.80 9.84 0.25
C PHE A 216 1.75 8.32 0.16
N TYR A 217 2.84 7.63 0.51
CA TYR A 217 2.85 6.16 0.57
C TYR A 217 1.97 5.59 1.69
N ALA A 218 1.76 6.36 2.75
CA ALA A 218 0.87 6.01 3.85
C ALA A 218 -0.60 6.14 3.46
N ILE A 219 -0.96 7.24 2.77
CA ILE A 219 -2.36 7.59 2.45
C ILE A 219 -2.83 6.92 1.14
N ASP A 220 -1.99 6.88 0.12
CA ASP A 220 -2.31 6.39 -1.23
C ASP A 220 -1.16 5.50 -1.75
N PRO A 221 -0.93 4.32 -1.14
CA PRO A 221 0.15 3.43 -1.50
C PRO A 221 0.10 3.02 -2.99
N GLY A 222 1.17 3.37 -3.69
CA GLY A 222 1.45 2.91 -5.05
C GLY A 222 2.64 1.98 -5.10
N PHE A 223 2.51 0.89 -5.84
CA PHE A 223 3.56 -0.11 -6.01
C PHE A 223 4.01 -0.20 -7.46
N ILE A 224 5.34 -0.23 -7.67
CA ILE A 224 5.93 -0.42 -9.00
C ILE A 224 5.95 -1.91 -9.33
N VAL A 225 5.37 -2.26 -10.47
CA VAL A 225 5.26 -3.64 -10.94
C VAL A 225 5.67 -3.77 -12.40
N ARG A 226 6.12 -4.96 -12.79
CA ARG A 226 6.27 -5.37 -14.18
C ARG A 226 5.09 -6.23 -14.57
N PHE A 227 4.19 -5.69 -15.40
CA PHE A 227 3.05 -6.45 -15.92
C PHE A 227 3.52 -7.52 -16.91
N THR A 228 2.89 -8.70 -16.82
CA THR A 228 3.07 -9.79 -17.78
C THR A 228 1.81 -10.04 -18.60
N ASN A 229 0.65 -9.58 -18.12
CA ASN A 229 -0.62 -9.59 -18.83
C ASN A 229 -1.54 -8.52 -18.21
N VAL A 230 -2.28 -7.82 -19.05
CA VAL A 230 -3.45 -7.01 -18.67
C VAL A 230 -4.51 -7.23 -19.73
N SER A 231 -5.71 -7.58 -19.30
CA SER A 231 -6.84 -7.88 -20.19
C SER A 231 -8.13 -7.34 -19.61
N LYS A 232 -9.06 -6.93 -20.47
CA LYS A 232 -10.38 -6.46 -20.05
C LYS A 232 -11.13 -7.58 -19.34
N GLY A 233 -11.66 -7.28 -18.17
CA GLY A 233 -12.48 -8.17 -17.35
C GLY A 233 -13.90 -8.30 -17.85
#